data_AF-A0A1H0B6G5-F1
#
_entry.id   AF-A0A1H0B6G5-F1
#
_cell.length_a   1.000
_cell.length_b   1.000
_cell.length_c   1.000
_cell.angle_alpha   90.00
_cell.angle_beta   90.00
_cell.angle_gamma   90.00
#
_symmetry.space_group_name_H-M   'P 1'
#
loop_
_entity.id
_entity.type
_entity.pdbx_description
1 polymer ?
#
loop_
_entity_poly.entity_id
_entity_poly.type
_entity_poly.pdbx_seq_one_letter_code
_entity_poly.pdbx_strand_id
1 'polypeptide(L)'
;MRDPELVVGDGAMGLWRALAEVFPAARPQRCWVHKARNVSNCLPKSAQPGAAKAVQEIYNVESRTHAERASEVFARTYGARFPKAVAKITDDRDELLAFYEFPGEHWIHLRTTNPIESTFSPVELRAKVTRGAGSSAAALALVFKLVDSAQARWRAITGAHLVSLVRAGARFENGVLVEREEQAA
;
A
#
# COMPACT_ATOMS: atom_id res chain seq x y z
N MET A 1 -7.10 -4.91 21.72
CA MET A 1 -7.11 -4.06 20.51
C MET A 1 -7.85 -4.85 19.43
N ARG A 2 -8.71 -4.22 18.62
CA ARG A 2 -9.34 -4.93 17.49
C ARG A 2 -8.35 -4.98 16.33
N ASP A 3 -8.32 -6.08 15.60
CA ASP A 3 -7.47 -6.26 14.43
C ASP A 3 -7.75 -5.15 13.39
N PRO A 4 -6.69 -4.59 12.76
CA PRO A 4 -6.86 -3.72 11.61
C PRO A 4 -7.47 -4.50 10.43
N GLU A 5 -8.37 -3.87 9.69
CA GLU A 5 -9.05 -4.52 8.56
C GLU A 5 -8.12 -4.73 7.35
N LEU A 6 -7.05 -3.92 7.26
CA LEU A 6 -5.99 -3.99 6.26
C LEU A 6 -4.68 -3.47 6.85
N VAL A 7 -3.57 -4.14 6.54
CA VAL A 7 -2.22 -3.65 6.82
C VAL A 7 -1.43 -3.58 5.52
N VAL A 8 -0.96 -2.38 5.19
CA VAL A 8 -0.13 -2.15 4.00
C VAL A 8 1.33 -2.07 4.41
N GLY A 9 2.18 -2.93 3.86
CA GLY A 9 3.58 -3.03 4.24
C GLY A 9 4.50 -3.35 3.07
N ASP A 10 5.80 -3.25 3.32
CA ASP A 10 6.83 -3.68 2.40
C ASP A 10 7.05 -5.20 2.47
N GLY A 11 8.21 -5.67 2.00
CA GLY A 11 8.60 -7.07 2.00
C GLY A 11 9.07 -7.67 3.32
N ALA A 12 9.06 -6.93 4.43
CA ALA A 12 9.75 -7.34 5.65
C ALA A 12 9.12 -8.58 6.31
N MET A 13 9.71 -9.76 6.11
CA MET A 13 9.16 -11.03 6.61
C MET A 13 8.95 -11.06 8.13
N GLY A 14 9.82 -10.42 8.91
CA GLY A 14 9.69 -10.35 10.37
C GLY A 14 8.42 -9.61 10.81
N LEU A 15 8.07 -8.51 10.12
CA LEU A 15 6.85 -7.76 10.37
C LEU A 15 5.61 -8.61 10.07
N TRP A 16 5.57 -9.28 8.93
CA TRP A 16 4.41 -10.10 8.54
C TRP A 16 4.19 -11.29 9.48
N ARG A 17 5.27 -11.92 9.96
CA ARG A 17 5.18 -12.98 10.98
C ARG A 17 4.59 -12.46 12.29
N ALA A 18 5.09 -11.33 12.78
CA ALA A 18 4.57 -10.72 14.00
C ALA A 18 3.12 -10.25 13.85
N LEU A 19 2.74 -9.70 12.69
CA LEU A 19 1.37 -9.30 12.39
C LEU A 19 0.41 -10.49 12.40
N ALA A 20 0.80 -11.63 11.80
CA ALA A 20 -0.02 -12.84 11.81
C ALA A 20 -0.23 -13.41 13.23
N GLU A 21 0.74 -13.21 14.13
CA GLU A 21 0.64 -13.64 15.53
C GLU A 21 -0.25 -12.71 16.36
N VAL A 22 -0.12 -11.39 16.18
CA VAL A 22 -0.81 -10.39 17.01
C VAL A 22 -2.20 -10.02 16.47
N PHE A 23 -2.37 -10.03 15.15
CA PHE A 23 -3.60 -9.64 14.44
C PHE A 23 -3.92 -10.65 13.32
N PRO A 24 -4.34 -11.87 13.67
CA PRO A 24 -4.56 -12.95 12.70
C PRO A 24 -5.68 -12.65 11.70
N ALA A 25 -6.62 -11.75 12.00
CA ALA A 25 -7.68 -11.37 11.07
C ALA A 25 -7.29 -10.22 10.13
N ALA A 26 -6.12 -9.59 10.32
CA ALA A 26 -5.69 -8.48 9.49
C ALA A 26 -5.29 -8.93 8.09
N ARG A 27 -5.95 -8.36 7.07
CA ARG A 27 -5.59 -8.63 5.67
C ARG A 27 -4.25 -7.96 5.32
N PRO A 28 -3.29 -8.70 4.74
CA PRO A 28 -2.04 -8.11 4.28
C PRO A 28 -2.23 -7.48 2.89
N GLN A 29 -1.60 -6.33 2.68
CA GLN A 29 -1.41 -5.73 1.36
C GLN A 29 0.05 -5.32 1.14
N ARG A 30 0.55 -5.61 -0.05
CA ARG A 30 1.90 -5.19 -0.45
C ARG A 30 1.89 -3.77 -0.98
N CYS A 31 2.82 -2.97 -0.49
CA CYS A 31 2.97 -1.58 -0.88
C CYS A 31 3.37 -1.44 -2.36
N TRP A 32 2.51 -0.84 -3.16
CA TRP A 32 2.75 -0.60 -4.59
C TRP A 32 4.00 0.23 -4.89
N VAL A 33 4.32 1.22 -4.05
CA VAL A 33 5.54 2.04 -4.21
C VAL A 33 6.81 1.19 -4.08
N HIS A 34 6.88 0.38 -3.02
CA HIS A 34 8.00 -0.55 -2.83
C HIS A 34 8.04 -1.62 -3.91
N LYS A 35 6.86 -2.12 -4.31
CA LYS A 35 6.76 -3.13 -5.36
C LYS A 35 7.27 -2.62 -6.70
N ALA A 36 6.86 -1.42 -7.12
CA ALA A 36 7.33 -0.79 -8.34
C ALA A 36 8.86 -0.60 -8.34
N ARG A 37 9.43 -0.17 -7.20
CA ARG A 37 10.89 -0.08 -7.03
C ARG A 37 11.57 -1.44 -7.19
N ASN A 38 11.01 -2.50 -6.59
CA ASN A 38 11.54 -3.86 -6.71
C ASN A 38 11.50 -4.39 -8.16
N VAL A 39 10.45 -4.05 -8.91
CA VAL A 39 10.36 -4.34 -10.35
C VAL A 39 11.47 -3.61 -11.10
N SER A 40 11.62 -2.29 -10.90
CA SER A 40 12.65 -1.48 -11.57
C SER A 40 14.07 -1.97 -11.29
N ASN A 41 14.35 -2.44 -10.07
CA ASN A 41 15.64 -3.01 -9.69
C ASN A 41 16.00 -4.31 -10.44
N CYS A 42 15.01 -4.97 -11.04
CA CYS A 42 15.20 -6.17 -11.85
C CYS A 42 15.34 -5.86 -13.36
N LEU A 43 15.38 -4.58 -13.74
CA LEU A 43 15.33 -4.12 -15.13
C LEU A 43 16.51 -3.20 -15.48
N PRO A 44 17.04 -3.27 -16.71
CA PRO A 44 17.97 -2.27 -17.21
C PRO A 44 17.28 -0.90 -17.33
N LYS A 45 18.04 0.19 -17.16
CA LYS A 45 17.52 1.57 -17.19
C LYS A 45 16.66 1.88 -18.43
N SER A 46 17.00 1.30 -19.59
CA SER A 46 16.25 1.47 -20.84
C SER A 46 14.83 0.89 -20.80
N ALA A 47 14.59 -0.17 -20.02
CA ALA A 47 13.28 -0.81 -19.91
C ALA A 47 12.42 -0.24 -18.77
N GLN A 48 13.02 0.48 -17.81
CA GLN A 48 12.33 0.98 -16.62
C GLN A 48 11.16 1.93 -16.93
N PRO A 49 11.24 2.91 -17.84
CA PRO A 49 10.12 3.81 -18.12
C PRO A 49 8.88 3.08 -18.63
N GLY A 50 9.06 2.11 -19.54
CA GLY A 50 7.95 1.29 -20.05
C GLY A 50 7.35 0.40 -18.97
N ALA A 51 8.21 -0.27 -18.20
CA ALA A 51 7.74 -1.16 -17.13
C ALA A 51 7.03 -0.40 -16.01
N ALA A 52 7.49 0.80 -15.67
CA ALA A 52 6.84 1.66 -14.67
C ALA A 52 5.42 2.04 -15.11
N LYS A 53 5.21 2.38 -16.39
CA LYS A 53 3.88 2.65 -16.95
C LYS A 53 2.99 1.40 -16.90
N ALA A 54 3.50 0.25 -17.33
CA ALA A 54 2.74 -0.99 -17.29
C ALA A 54 2.37 -1.41 -15.85
N VAL A 55 3.26 -1.20 -14.88
CA VAL A 55 2.94 -1.43 -13.45
C VAL A 55 1.88 -0.44 -12.96
N GLN A 56 1.97 0.84 -13.35
CA GLN A 56 0.95 1.84 -13.04
C GLN A 56 -0.42 1.50 -13.63
N GLU A 57 -0.46 0.95 -14.84
CA GLU A 57 -1.69 0.48 -15.46
C GLU A 57 -2.36 -0.56 -14.59
N ILE A 58 -1.63 -1.56 -14.07
CA ILE A 58 -2.19 -2.64 -13.23
C ILE A 58 -3.01 -2.09 -12.06
N TYR A 59 -2.44 -1.18 -11.26
CA TYR A 59 -3.10 -0.75 -10.02
C TYR A 59 -4.03 0.44 -10.19
N ASN A 60 -4.05 1.11 -11.35
CA ASN A 60 -4.91 2.26 -11.61
C ASN A 60 -6.21 1.92 -12.33
N VAL A 61 -6.38 0.69 -12.83
CA VAL A 61 -7.64 0.29 -13.49
C VAL A 61 -8.81 0.26 -12.50
N GLU A 62 -10.02 0.29 -13.03
CA GLU A 62 -11.28 0.39 -12.30
C GLU A 62 -11.71 -0.89 -11.57
N SER A 63 -11.23 -2.08 -11.96
CA SER A 63 -11.63 -3.34 -11.35
C SER A 63 -10.48 -4.32 -11.12
N ARG A 64 -10.63 -5.20 -10.14
CA ARG A 64 -9.68 -6.28 -9.86
C ARG A 64 -9.45 -7.16 -11.08
N THR A 65 -10.50 -7.53 -11.81
CA THR A 65 -10.39 -8.36 -13.01
C THR A 65 -9.60 -7.68 -14.12
N HIS A 66 -9.77 -6.37 -14.31
CA HIS A 66 -8.94 -5.61 -15.25
C HIS A 66 -7.48 -5.57 -14.80
N ALA A 67 -7.21 -5.47 -13.49
CA ALA A 67 -5.86 -5.44 -12.94
C ALA A 67 -5.15 -6.79 -13.11
N GLU A 68 -5.89 -7.89 -12.95
CA GLU A 68 -5.41 -9.25 -13.21
C GLU A 68 -5.01 -9.42 -14.69
N ARG A 69 -5.87 -8.98 -15.62
CA ARG A 69 -5.56 -8.99 -17.07
C ARG A 69 -4.35 -8.13 -17.39
N ALA A 70 -4.24 -6.94 -16.80
CA ALA A 70 -3.07 -6.07 -16.98
C ALA A 70 -1.79 -6.73 -16.45
N SER A 71 -1.88 -7.46 -15.33
CA SER A 71 -0.76 -8.23 -14.77
C SER A 71 -0.31 -9.35 -15.70
N GLU A 72 -1.25 -10.02 -16.38
CA GLU A 72 -0.93 -11.03 -17.39
C GLU A 72 -0.29 -10.41 -18.64
N VAL A 73 -0.77 -9.25 -19.09
CA VAL A 73 -0.15 -8.48 -20.19
C VAL A 73 1.28 -8.11 -19.82
N PHE A 74 1.51 -7.63 -18.59
CA PHE A 74 2.84 -7.34 -18.07
C PHE A 74 3.73 -8.61 -18.08
N ALA A 75 3.20 -9.73 -17.62
CA ALA A 75 3.91 -11.01 -17.60
C ALA A 75 4.29 -11.48 -19.02
N ARG A 76 3.40 -11.38 -20.00
CA ARG A 76 3.69 -11.72 -21.40
C ARG A 76 4.74 -10.79 -22.02
N THR A 77 4.63 -9.50 -21.73
CA THR A 77 5.50 -8.47 -22.33
C THR A 77 6.94 -8.54 -21.80
N TYR A 78 7.10 -8.76 -20.49
CA TYR A 78 8.42 -8.72 -19.83
C TYR A 78 8.96 -10.12 -19.49
N GLY A 79 8.14 -11.16 -19.45
CA GLY A 79 8.49 -12.47 -18.89
C GLY A 79 9.63 -13.20 -19.61
N ALA A 80 9.69 -13.10 -20.95
CA ALA A 80 10.74 -13.76 -21.72
C ALA A 80 12.15 -13.22 -21.41
N ARG A 81 12.25 -11.92 -21.09
CA ARG A 81 13.55 -11.24 -20.87
C ARG A 81 13.84 -10.96 -19.40
N PHE A 82 12.80 -10.75 -18.60
CA PHE A 82 12.90 -10.26 -17.23
C PHE A 82 11.97 -11.05 -16.29
N PRO A 83 12.12 -12.39 -16.21
CA PRO A 83 11.23 -13.22 -15.39
C PRO A 83 11.24 -12.82 -13.91
N LYS A 84 12.38 -12.34 -13.38
CA LYS A 84 12.49 -11.84 -12.01
C LYS A 84 11.63 -10.59 -11.74
N ALA A 85 11.48 -9.72 -12.75
CA ALA A 85 10.65 -8.52 -12.64
C ALA A 85 9.16 -8.90 -12.64
N VAL A 86 8.78 -9.87 -13.48
CA VAL A 86 7.43 -10.43 -13.53
C VAL A 86 7.06 -11.11 -12.21
N ALA A 87 7.94 -11.94 -11.68
CA ALA A 87 7.76 -12.62 -10.39
C ALA A 87 7.43 -11.65 -9.25
N LYS A 88 7.99 -10.43 -9.26
CA LYS A 88 7.63 -9.41 -8.25
C LYS A 88 6.14 -9.12 -8.24
N ILE A 89 5.48 -9.06 -9.40
CA ILE A 89 4.04 -8.80 -9.48
C ILE A 89 3.23 -10.08 -9.30
N THR A 90 3.59 -11.15 -10.01
CA THR A 90 2.76 -12.36 -10.05
C THR A 90 2.71 -13.11 -8.73
N ASP A 91 3.82 -13.15 -7.99
CA ASP A 91 3.93 -13.93 -6.74
C ASP A 91 3.11 -13.31 -5.60
N ASP A 92 2.97 -11.98 -5.60
CA ASP A 92 2.24 -11.24 -4.56
C ASP A 92 0.94 -10.62 -5.12
N ARG A 93 0.38 -11.14 -6.22
CA ARG A 93 -0.72 -10.48 -6.96
C ARG A 93 -1.96 -10.25 -6.09
N ASP A 94 -2.38 -11.25 -5.33
CA ASP A 94 -3.58 -11.13 -4.50
C ASP A 94 -3.41 -10.10 -3.38
N GLU A 95 -2.25 -10.12 -2.71
CA GLU A 95 -1.92 -9.12 -1.68
C GLU A 95 -1.76 -7.71 -2.28
N LEU A 96 -1.28 -7.59 -3.51
CA LEU A 96 -1.17 -6.30 -4.21
C LEU A 96 -2.54 -5.71 -4.56
N LEU A 97 -3.52 -6.56 -4.87
CA LEU A 97 -4.85 -6.17 -5.32
C LEU A 97 -5.90 -6.16 -4.20
N ALA A 98 -5.51 -6.43 -2.95
CA ALA A 98 -6.40 -6.45 -1.79
C ALA A 98 -7.21 -5.15 -1.61
N PHE A 99 -6.67 -3.99 -2.00
CA PHE A 99 -7.38 -2.70 -1.91
C PHE A 99 -8.71 -2.67 -2.67
N TYR A 100 -8.92 -3.50 -3.70
CA TYR A 100 -10.19 -3.54 -4.44
C TYR A 100 -11.38 -3.99 -3.58
N GLU A 101 -11.13 -4.60 -2.42
CA GLU A 101 -12.13 -5.01 -1.41
C GLU A 101 -12.43 -3.91 -0.38
N PHE A 102 -11.93 -2.69 -0.61
CA PHE A 102 -12.13 -1.51 0.23
C PHE A 102 -12.75 -0.38 -0.58
N PRO A 103 -13.38 0.63 0.05
CA PRO A 103 -14.01 1.75 -0.64
C PRO A 103 -13.10 2.39 -1.69
N GLY A 104 -13.67 2.71 -2.87
CA GLY A 104 -12.93 3.30 -4.00
C GLY A 104 -12.25 4.62 -3.63
N GLU A 105 -12.87 5.39 -2.72
CA GLU A 105 -12.34 6.63 -2.16
C GLU A 105 -11.02 6.43 -1.42
N HIS A 106 -10.81 5.25 -0.81
CA HIS A 106 -9.63 4.95 -0.02
C HIS A 106 -8.44 4.58 -0.91
N TRP A 107 -8.67 4.16 -2.16
CA TRP A 107 -7.62 3.61 -3.04
C TRP A 107 -6.48 4.58 -3.34
N ILE A 108 -6.75 5.90 -3.37
CA ILE A 108 -5.70 6.92 -3.54
C ILE A 108 -4.69 6.90 -2.38
N HIS A 109 -5.15 6.52 -1.18
CA HIS A 109 -4.32 6.42 0.02
C HIS A 109 -3.69 5.02 0.14
N LEU A 110 -4.39 3.95 -0.24
CA LEU A 110 -3.91 2.58 -0.14
C LEU A 110 -2.84 2.21 -1.17
N ARG A 111 -2.81 2.88 -2.33
CA ARG A 111 -1.85 2.62 -3.41
C ARG A 111 -0.58 3.48 -3.34
N THR A 112 -0.50 4.40 -2.38
CA THR A 112 0.63 5.34 -2.25
C THR A 112 1.20 5.30 -0.83
N THR A 113 2.38 5.88 -0.65
CA THR A 113 2.96 6.10 0.69
C THR A 113 2.74 7.52 1.19
N ASN A 114 1.97 8.35 0.47
CA ASN A 114 1.79 9.76 0.83
C ASN A 114 1.29 9.98 2.27
N PRO A 115 0.35 9.17 2.83
CA PRO A 115 -0.07 9.33 4.23
C PRO A 115 1.07 9.20 5.26
N ILE A 116 2.07 8.35 4.98
CA ILE A 116 3.23 8.18 5.85
C ILE A 116 4.35 9.17 5.49
N GLU A 117 4.69 9.32 4.21
CA GLU A 117 5.79 10.19 3.76
C GLU A 117 5.52 11.66 4.09
N SER A 118 4.28 12.14 3.93
CA SER A 118 3.92 13.51 4.29
C SER A 118 4.08 13.77 5.79
N THR A 119 3.89 12.75 6.62
CA THR A 119 4.05 12.83 8.08
C THR A 119 5.52 12.82 8.49
N PHE A 120 6.34 11.99 7.84
CA PHE A 120 7.76 11.85 8.17
C PHE A 120 8.67 12.85 7.45
N SER A 121 8.21 13.52 6.39
CA SER A 121 9.03 14.49 5.63
C SER A 121 9.68 15.59 6.51
N PRO A 122 8.97 16.22 7.47
CA PRO A 122 9.60 17.19 8.37
C PRO A 122 10.70 16.58 9.26
N VAL A 123 10.52 15.32 9.67
CA VAL A 123 11.49 14.57 10.48
C VAL A 123 12.77 14.33 9.68
N GLU A 124 12.64 13.84 8.45
CA GLU A 124 13.78 13.58 7.57
C GLU A 124 14.54 14.87 7.22
N LEU A 125 13.82 15.94 6.90
CA LEU A 125 14.41 17.24 6.62
C LEU A 125 15.22 17.72 7.83
N ARG A 126 14.65 17.65 9.03
CA ARG A 126 15.32 18.13 10.23
C ARG A 126 16.53 17.26 10.58
N ALA A 127 16.40 15.94 10.51
CA ALA A 127 17.50 15.00 10.75
C ALA A 127 18.67 15.23 9.79
N LYS A 128 18.38 15.54 8.52
CA LYS A 128 19.39 15.90 7.51
C LYS A 128 20.10 17.22 7.86
N VAL A 129 19.35 18.24 8.25
CA VAL A 129 19.91 19.57 8.59
C VAL A 129 20.76 19.51 9.86
N THR A 130 20.34 18.76 10.88
CA THR A 130 21.11 18.63 12.14
C THR A 130 22.29 17.66 12.04
N ARG A 131 22.44 16.94 10.91
CA ARG A 131 23.39 15.82 10.73
C ARG A 131 23.21 14.75 11.83
N GLY A 132 21.96 14.43 12.14
CA GLY A 132 21.58 13.51 13.21
C GLY A 132 21.22 14.22 14.51
N ALA A 133 20.78 13.45 15.52
CA ALA A 133 20.29 13.97 16.80
C ALA A 133 21.31 13.87 17.94
N GLY A 134 22.50 13.30 17.70
CA GLY A 134 23.57 13.12 18.68
C GLY A 134 23.35 11.97 19.68
N SER A 135 22.11 11.59 19.99
CA SER A 135 21.77 10.41 20.81
C SER A 135 20.42 9.81 20.42
N SER A 136 20.17 8.56 20.80
CA SER A 136 18.87 7.90 20.57
C SER A 136 17.72 8.60 21.30
N ALA A 137 17.93 9.08 22.52
CA ALA A 137 16.92 9.81 23.28
C ALA A 137 16.56 11.15 22.61
N ALA A 138 17.57 11.88 22.13
CA ALA A 138 17.36 13.11 21.37
C ALA A 138 16.67 12.84 20.03
N ALA A 139 17.01 11.75 19.35
CA ALA A 139 16.33 11.33 18.11
C ALA A 139 14.84 11.06 18.36
N LEU A 140 14.53 10.29 19.41
CA LEU A 140 13.15 9.99 19.77
C LEU A 140 12.36 11.27 20.11
N ALA A 141 12.94 12.17 20.92
CA ALA A 141 12.32 13.45 21.26
C ALA A 141 12.06 14.32 20.02
N LEU A 142 13.02 14.36 19.09
CA LEU A 142 12.90 15.09 17.83
C LEU A 142 11.76 14.53 16.97
N VAL A 143 11.74 13.21 16.74
CA VAL A 143 10.69 12.54 15.96
C VAL A 143 9.34 12.79 16.61
N PHE A 144 9.21 12.56 17.92
CA PHE A 144 7.98 12.76 18.66
C PHE A 144 7.46 14.19 18.47
N LYS A 145 8.29 15.22 18.72
CA LYS A 145 7.83 16.61 18.65
C LYS A 145 7.48 17.07 17.23
N LEU A 146 8.18 16.59 16.21
CA LEU A 146 7.87 16.92 14.83
C LEU A 146 6.57 16.27 14.36
N VAL A 147 6.33 15.01 14.74
CA VAL A 147 5.07 14.31 14.44
C VAL A 147 3.91 14.91 15.23
N ASP A 148 4.11 15.21 16.51
CA ASP A 148 3.15 15.89 17.40
C ASP A 148 2.72 17.26 16.82
N SER A 149 3.66 18.01 16.23
CA SER A 149 3.35 19.26 15.53
C SER A 149 2.68 19.05 14.17
N ALA A 150 3.06 17.99 13.43
CA ALA A 150 2.48 17.69 12.13
C ALA A 150 1.01 17.27 12.21
N GLN A 151 0.61 16.60 13.30
CA GLN A 151 -0.74 16.04 13.47
C GLN A 151 -1.85 17.09 13.36
N ALA A 152 -1.58 18.33 13.77
CA ALA A 152 -2.55 19.44 13.72
C ALA A 152 -2.96 19.82 12.29
N ARG A 153 -2.22 19.37 11.27
CA ARG A 153 -2.46 19.68 9.84
C ARG A 153 -2.81 18.44 9.03
N TRP A 154 -3.00 17.28 9.67
CA TRP A 154 -3.37 16.07 8.96
C TRP A 154 -4.77 16.20 8.37
N ARG A 155 -4.90 15.76 7.12
CA ARG A 155 -6.18 15.65 6.45
C ARG A 155 -6.75 14.27 6.71
N ALA A 156 -8.06 14.20 6.91
CA ALA A 156 -8.76 12.94 6.93
C ALA A 156 -8.58 12.22 5.58
N ILE A 157 -8.60 10.89 5.60
CA ILE A 157 -8.65 10.11 4.35
C ILE A 157 -9.93 10.46 3.58
N THR A 158 -9.84 10.37 2.25
CA THR A 158 -11.02 10.56 1.39
C THR A 158 -12.05 9.49 1.75
N GLY A 159 -13.32 9.87 1.95
CA GLY A 159 -14.35 8.91 2.38
C GLY A 159 -14.19 8.42 3.83
N ALA A 160 -13.65 9.24 4.75
CA ALA A 160 -13.40 8.84 6.14
C ALA A 160 -14.62 8.26 6.89
N HIS A 161 -15.85 8.71 6.57
CA HIS A 161 -17.07 8.17 7.16
C HIS A 161 -17.29 6.68 6.83
N LEU A 162 -16.77 6.19 5.69
CA LEU A 162 -16.85 4.79 5.26
C LEU A 162 -15.98 3.85 6.10
N VAL A 163 -15.02 4.38 6.89
CA VAL A 163 -14.23 3.57 7.84
C VAL A 163 -15.13 2.83 8.82
N SER A 164 -16.25 3.44 9.23
CA SER A 164 -17.23 2.80 10.11
C SER A 164 -17.85 1.55 9.47
N LEU A 165 -18.15 1.59 8.17
CA LEU A 165 -18.68 0.47 7.40
C LEU A 165 -17.63 -0.63 7.20
N VAL A 166 -16.40 -0.25 6.86
CA VAL A 166 -15.27 -1.20 6.77
C VAL A 166 -15.09 -1.92 8.11
N ARG A 167 -15.11 -1.18 9.22
CA ARG A 167 -15.09 -1.76 10.58
C ARG A 167 -16.38 -2.49 10.95
N ALA A 168 -17.49 -2.31 10.26
CA ALA A 168 -18.69 -3.10 10.48
C ALA A 168 -18.65 -4.44 9.70
N GLY A 169 -17.61 -4.67 8.89
CA GLY A 169 -17.51 -5.85 8.03
C GLY A 169 -18.34 -5.74 6.74
N ALA A 170 -18.68 -4.51 6.31
CA ALA A 170 -19.34 -4.30 5.04
C ALA A 170 -18.46 -4.79 3.88
N ARG A 171 -19.06 -5.47 2.90
CA ARG A 171 -18.36 -5.99 1.73
C ARG A 171 -18.30 -4.91 0.64
N PHE A 172 -17.12 -4.71 0.08
CA PHE A 172 -16.92 -3.86 -1.09
C PHE A 172 -16.39 -4.71 -2.24
N GLU A 173 -16.91 -4.47 -3.44
CA GLU A 173 -16.41 -5.08 -4.67
C GLU A 173 -16.06 -3.98 -5.66
N ASN A 174 -14.80 -3.97 -6.08
CA ASN A 174 -14.26 -2.90 -6.92
C ASN A 174 -14.57 -1.50 -6.36
N GLY A 175 -14.51 -1.37 -5.03
CA GLY A 175 -14.69 -0.09 -4.35
C GLY A 175 -16.14 0.31 -4.11
N VAL A 176 -17.10 -0.48 -4.59
CA VAL A 176 -18.53 -0.23 -4.42
C VAL A 176 -19.08 -1.10 -3.29
N LEU A 177 -19.87 -0.50 -2.41
CA LEU A 177 -20.55 -1.23 -1.33
C LEU A 177 -21.54 -2.23 -1.93
N VAL A 178 -21.41 -3.50 -1.55
CA VAL A 178 -22.37 -4.55 -1.92
C VAL A 178 -23.42 -4.64 -0.82
N GLU A 179 -24.65 -4.26 -1.14
CA GLU A 179 -25.78 -4.49 -0.25
C GLU A 179 -25.97 -6.00 -0.07
N ARG A 180 -26.28 -6.44 1.16
CA ARG A 180 -26.63 -7.84 1.38
C ARG A 180 -27.92 -8.11 0.61
N GLU A 181 -27.90 -9.05 -0.34
CA GLU A 181 -29.15 -9.63 -0.85
C GLU A 181 -29.93 -10.14 0.36
N GLU A 182 -31.16 -9.66 0.54
CA GLU A 182 -32.09 -10.25 1.50
C GLU A 182 -32.17 -11.74 1.15
N GLN A 183 -31.68 -12.59 2.03
CA GLN A 183 -31.94 -14.02 1.94
C GLN A 183 -33.45 -14.18 1.98
N ALA A 184 -34.05 -14.44 0.82
CA ALA A 184 -35.44 -14.86 0.71
C ALA A 184 -35.58 -16.12 1.57
N ALA A 185 -36.26 -15.95 2.70
CA ALA A 185 -36.62 -17.00 3.64
C ALA A 185 -37.61 -18.00 3.02
#